data_AF-A0A359IJW0-F1
#
_entry.id   AF-A0A359IJW0-F1
#
_cell.length_a   1.000
_cell.length_b   1.000
_cell.length_c   1.000
_cell.angle_alpha   90.00
_cell.angle_beta   90.00
_cell.angle_gamma   90.00
#
_symmetry.space_group_name_H-M   'P 1'
#
loop_
_entity.id
_entity.type
_entity.pdbx_description
1 polymer ?
#
loop_
_entity_poly.entity_id
_entity_poly.type
_entity_poly.pdbx_seq_one_letter_code
_entity_poly.pdbx_strand_id
1 'polypeptide(L)'
;MFLNYIANVLPELDVEGVKQTTIEELMKEILGEDVRIEDADEKLMQIIETGDKQKDKKEVEISKTISKLKSSMDYKNGINRFLEELANGNIGSREFVFEGISITEADKIKSMFYEDFKEYPENKKVENITTRILGDINRKKEMIEENIREEFSKKGEELLSRYKDGQINKEEFEKGKQRLYNEREKRIKSINSNCKKQIKKYLQQPEKSKSIVEYYKEFVYDSKKYSEYMGGGSCDNSLVEATRNHAKNLLSKNNIEIEDFAALMYLKSKLHGIGDIAKMKHVVVDEAQDLGTFQYWVLNEIMKDVTFTVLGDIAQGIFEF
;
A
#
# COMPACT_ATOMS: atom_id res chain seq x y z
N MET A 1 -29.49 -7.68 -16.88
CA MET A 1 -30.48 -7.49 -17.96
C MET A 1 -30.00 -6.56 -19.07
N PHE A 2 -29.33 -5.44 -18.75
CA PHE A 2 -28.85 -4.45 -19.73
C PHE A 2 -27.95 -5.02 -20.84
N LEU A 3 -26.93 -5.82 -20.50
CA LEU A 3 -26.03 -6.42 -21.50
C LEU A 3 -26.73 -7.43 -22.43
N ASN A 4 -27.59 -8.28 -21.86
CA ASN A 4 -28.39 -9.21 -22.67
C ASN A 4 -29.34 -8.47 -23.61
N TYR A 5 -29.86 -7.31 -23.21
CA TYR A 5 -30.67 -6.47 -24.07
C TYR A 5 -29.85 -5.88 -25.22
N ILE A 6 -28.68 -5.29 -24.95
CA ILE A 6 -27.81 -4.73 -26.01
C ILE A 6 -27.36 -5.82 -26.99
N ALA A 7 -26.93 -6.98 -26.48
CA ALA A 7 -26.51 -8.10 -27.32
C ALA A 7 -27.64 -8.64 -28.21
N ASN A 8 -28.89 -8.63 -27.72
CA ASN A 8 -30.04 -9.08 -28.50
C ASN A 8 -30.54 -8.04 -29.52
N VAL A 9 -30.41 -6.75 -29.23
CA VAL A 9 -30.89 -5.66 -30.11
C VAL A 9 -29.85 -5.29 -31.16
N LEU A 10 -28.56 -5.42 -30.85
CA LEU A 10 -27.44 -5.13 -31.75
C LEU A 10 -26.46 -6.32 -31.78
N PRO A 11 -26.84 -7.43 -32.45
CA PRO A 11 -26.03 -8.65 -32.48
C PRO A 11 -24.71 -8.51 -33.25
N GLU A 12 -24.54 -7.46 -34.06
CA GLU A 12 -23.29 -7.15 -34.78
C GLU A 12 -22.27 -6.37 -33.92
N LEU A 13 -22.66 -5.87 -32.75
CA LEU A 13 -21.74 -5.23 -31.82
C LEU A 13 -20.96 -6.31 -31.07
N ASP A 14 -19.63 -6.24 -31.12
CA ASP A 14 -18.77 -7.10 -30.32
C ASP A 14 -18.88 -6.70 -28.83
N VAL A 15 -19.75 -7.42 -28.11
CA VAL A 15 -20.03 -7.20 -26.69
C VAL A 15 -19.09 -8.00 -25.79
N GLU A 16 -18.19 -8.83 -26.34
CA GLU A 16 -17.28 -9.69 -25.56
C GLU A 16 -16.33 -8.89 -24.66
N GLY A 17 -16.10 -7.61 -24.98
CA GLY A 17 -15.27 -6.69 -24.19
C GLY A 17 -15.98 -5.95 -23.05
N VAL A 18 -17.30 -6.10 -22.88
CA VAL A 18 -18.06 -5.34 -21.87
C VAL A 18 -18.21 -6.15 -20.59
N LYS A 19 -17.68 -5.62 -19.48
CA LYS A 19 -17.80 -6.23 -18.15
C LYS A 19 -18.89 -5.53 -17.33
N GLN A 20 -19.88 -6.29 -16.88
CA GLN A 20 -20.84 -5.86 -15.86
C GLN A 20 -20.47 -6.49 -14.53
N THR A 21 -20.47 -5.69 -13.46
CA THR A 21 -20.11 -6.12 -12.11
C THR A 21 -20.74 -5.19 -11.07
N THR A 22 -20.81 -5.61 -9.80
CA THR A 22 -21.22 -4.73 -8.68
C THR A 22 -20.01 -4.03 -8.06
N ILE A 23 -20.24 -2.99 -7.25
CA ILE A 23 -19.14 -2.32 -6.53
C ILE A 23 -18.39 -3.28 -5.57
N GLU A 24 -19.11 -4.22 -4.96
CA GLU A 24 -18.53 -5.25 -4.08
C GLU A 24 -17.61 -6.21 -4.84
N GLU A 25 -18.07 -6.71 -5.99
CA GLU A 25 -17.29 -7.59 -6.85
C GLU A 25 -16.06 -6.86 -7.42
N LEU A 26 -16.25 -5.61 -7.88
CA LEU A 26 -15.16 -4.77 -8.36
C LEU A 26 -14.12 -4.54 -7.26
N MET A 27 -14.56 -4.26 -6.03
CA MET A 27 -13.66 -4.09 -4.89
C MET A 27 -12.87 -5.38 -4.62
N LYS A 28 -13.54 -6.55 -4.58
CA LYS A 28 -12.87 -7.84 -4.38
C LYS A 28 -11.83 -8.11 -5.47
N GLU A 29 -12.14 -7.76 -6.72
CA GLU A 29 -11.21 -7.87 -7.84
C GLU A 29 -10.01 -6.92 -7.69
N ILE A 30 -10.24 -5.66 -7.32
CA ILE A 30 -9.16 -4.66 -7.10
C ILE A 30 -8.23 -5.09 -5.96
N LEU A 31 -8.80 -5.53 -4.83
CA LEU A 31 -8.00 -5.95 -3.69
C LEU A 31 -7.26 -7.25 -3.99
N GLY A 32 -7.94 -8.23 -4.58
CA GLY A 32 -7.43 -9.59 -4.76
C GLY A 32 -7.25 -10.32 -3.43
N GLU A 33 -8.05 -9.98 -2.42
CA GLU A 33 -7.98 -10.50 -1.06
C GLU A 33 -9.34 -11.09 -0.66
N ASP A 34 -9.33 -12.20 0.10
CA ASP A 34 -10.55 -12.81 0.63
C ASP A 34 -10.98 -12.05 1.90
N VAL A 35 -11.94 -11.14 1.75
CA VAL A 35 -12.50 -10.33 2.84
C VAL A 35 -14.01 -10.50 2.86
N ARG A 36 -14.55 -10.65 4.06
CA ARG A 36 -16.00 -10.73 4.28
C ARG A 36 -16.58 -9.33 4.24
N ILE A 37 -17.62 -9.15 3.44
CA ILE A 37 -18.38 -7.91 3.38
C ILE A 37 -19.60 -8.11 4.27
N GLU A 38 -19.83 -7.18 5.19
CA GLU A 38 -21.04 -7.14 6.01
C GLU A 38 -22.25 -6.82 5.12
N ASP A 39 -23.36 -7.49 5.36
CA ASP A 39 -24.56 -7.34 4.55
C ASP A 39 -25.17 -5.95 4.76
N ALA A 40 -25.23 -5.16 3.68
CA ALA A 40 -25.82 -3.83 3.70
C ALA A 40 -27.31 -3.87 4.07
N ASP A 41 -28.01 -4.97 3.74
CA ASP A 41 -29.41 -5.17 4.07
C ASP A 41 -29.59 -5.41 5.57
N GLU A 42 -28.65 -6.09 6.24
CA GLU A 42 -28.67 -6.24 7.70
C GLU A 42 -28.51 -4.89 8.40
N LYS A 43 -27.62 -4.03 7.90
CA LYS A 43 -27.44 -2.66 8.41
C LYS A 43 -28.68 -1.81 8.18
N LEU A 44 -29.32 -1.93 7.02
CA LEU A 44 -30.57 -1.23 6.69
C LEU A 44 -31.74 -1.72 7.56
N MET A 45 -31.87 -3.03 7.75
CA MET A 45 -32.87 -3.62 8.66
C MET A 45 -32.65 -3.12 10.09
N GLN A 46 -31.41 -3.09 10.58
CA GLN A 46 -31.08 -2.47 11.87
C GLN A 46 -31.42 -0.99 11.92
N ILE A 47 -31.37 -0.24 10.81
CA ILE A 47 -31.81 1.16 10.79
C ILE A 47 -33.34 1.27 10.84
N ILE A 48 -34.06 0.39 10.14
CA ILE A 48 -35.53 0.42 9.98
C ILE A 48 -36.25 -0.14 11.21
N GLU A 49 -35.86 -1.31 11.72
CA GLU A 49 -36.51 -2.00 12.85
C GLU A 49 -36.37 -1.23 14.19
N THR A 50 -35.34 -0.41 14.27
CA THR A 50 -34.87 0.31 15.46
C THR A 50 -35.57 1.68 15.62
N GLY A 51 -36.56 1.99 14.76
CA GLY A 51 -37.31 3.26 14.76
C GLY A 51 -38.24 3.51 15.96
N ASP A 52 -38.56 2.48 16.77
CA ASP A 52 -39.64 2.54 17.76
C ASP A 52 -39.22 2.79 19.23
N LYS A 53 -37.92 2.76 19.58
CA LYS A 53 -37.45 3.08 20.95
C LYS A 53 -36.45 4.25 20.95
N GLN A 54 -36.43 5.07 22.01
CA GLN A 54 -35.56 6.26 22.07
C GLN A 54 -34.06 5.94 22.09
N LYS A 55 -33.65 4.82 22.70
CA LYS A 55 -32.25 4.37 22.77
C LYS A 55 -31.74 3.93 21.38
N ASP A 56 -32.64 3.31 20.66
CA ASP A 56 -32.49 2.71 19.34
C ASP A 56 -32.30 3.83 18.28
N LYS A 57 -33.04 4.95 18.37
CA LYS A 57 -32.85 6.13 17.48
C LYS A 57 -31.44 6.73 17.54
N LYS A 58 -30.82 6.77 18.73
CA LYS A 58 -29.48 7.35 18.90
C LYS A 58 -28.40 6.46 18.26
N GLU A 59 -28.54 5.14 18.34
CA GLU A 59 -27.62 4.20 17.69
C GLU A 59 -27.72 4.29 16.15
N VAL A 60 -28.94 4.43 15.62
CA VAL A 60 -29.16 4.67 14.19
C VAL A 60 -28.51 5.97 13.72
N GLU A 61 -28.67 7.06 14.47
CA GLU A 61 -28.06 8.35 14.13
C GLU A 61 -26.52 8.30 14.17
N ILE A 62 -25.95 7.58 15.15
CA ILE A 62 -24.51 7.32 15.22
C ILE A 62 -24.06 6.51 14.00
N SER A 63 -24.77 5.44 13.63
CA SER A 63 -24.44 4.61 12.46
C SER A 63 -24.44 5.45 11.17
N LYS A 64 -25.48 6.29 10.98
CA LYS A 64 -25.55 7.22 9.83
C LYS A 64 -24.35 8.17 9.81
N THR A 65 -24.04 8.83 10.92
CA THR A 65 -22.92 9.78 10.97
C THR A 65 -21.55 9.11 10.75
N ILE A 66 -21.38 7.86 11.18
CA ILE A 66 -20.20 7.03 10.88
C ILE A 66 -20.09 6.79 9.36
N SER A 67 -21.17 6.36 8.71
CA SER A 67 -21.21 6.13 7.26
C SER A 67 -20.89 7.41 6.47
N LYS A 68 -21.44 8.55 6.89
CA LYS A 68 -21.15 9.87 6.30
C LYS A 68 -19.67 10.22 6.43
N LEU A 69 -19.10 10.04 7.63
CA LEU A 69 -17.69 10.34 7.85
C LEU A 69 -16.81 9.45 6.97
N LYS A 70 -16.99 8.12 6.94
CA LYS A 70 -16.17 7.21 6.13
C LYS A 70 -16.28 7.48 4.62
N SER A 71 -17.43 7.96 4.18
CA SER A 71 -17.69 8.34 2.79
C SER A 71 -17.25 9.76 2.43
N SER A 72 -16.73 10.53 3.39
CA SER A 72 -16.36 11.93 3.21
C SER A 72 -14.93 12.10 2.68
N MET A 73 -14.65 13.31 2.17
CA MET A 73 -13.31 13.71 1.78
C MET A 73 -12.37 13.90 2.98
N ASP A 74 -12.91 14.11 4.18
CA ASP A 74 -12.11 14.18 5.41
C ASP A 74 -11.50 12.83 5.74
N TYR A 75 -12.24 11.73 5.54
CA TYR A 75 -11.70 10.38 5.69
C TYR A 75 -10.60 10.08 4.70
N LYS A 76 -10.80 10.46 3.43
CA LYS A 76 -9.75 10.42 2.42
C LYS A 76 -8.50 11.16 2.88
N ASN A 77 -8.66 12.37 3.43
CA ASN A 77 -7.54 13.16 3.93
C ASN A 77 -6.85 12.49 5.13
N GLY A 78 -7.60 11.76 5.96
CA GLY A 78 -7.04 10.89 6.99
C GLY A 78 -6.16 9.77 6.41
N ILE A 79 -6.66 9.07 5.39
CA ILE A 79 -5.88 8.04 4.68
C ILE A 79 -4.63 8.64 4.03
N ASN A 80 -4.72 9.85 3.47
CA ASN A 80 -3.56 10.58 2.94
C ASN A 80 -2.47 10.77 3.99
N ARG A 81 -2.83 11.28 5.19
CA ARG A 81 -1.87 11.51 6.28
C ARG A 81 -1.23 10.20 6.74
N PHE A 82 -2.00 9.13 6.77
CA PHE A 82 -1.49 7.79 7.04
C PHE A 82 -0.48 7.31 5.98
N LEU A 83 -0.81 7.46 4.70
CA LEU A 83 0.11 7.14 3.59
C LEU A 83 1.39 7.99 3.66
N GLU A 84 1.29 9.27 4.01
CA GLU A 84 2.44 10.15 4.20
C GLU A 84 3.31 9.71 5.37
N GLU A 85 2.72 9.30 6.50
CA GLU A 85 3.47 8.74 7.63
C GLU A 85 4.18 7.44 7.24
N LEU A 86 3.48 6.52 6.56
CA LEU A 86 4.08 5.29 6.05
C LEU A 86 5.29 5.60 5.16
N ALA A 87 5.13 6.50 4.18
CA ALA A 87 6.22 6.90 3.30
C ALA A 87 7.41 7.51 4.07
N ASN A 88 7.14 8.42 5.01
CA ASN A 88 8.17 9.11 5.80
C ASN A 88 8.91 8.18 6.76
N GLY A 89 8.21 7.22 7.37
CA GLY A 89 8.81 6.19 8.22
C GLY A 89 9.72 5.23 7.45
N ASN A 90 9.46 5.05 6.15
CA ASN A 90 10.09 4.00 5.36
C ASN A 90 11.44 4.38 4.75
N ILE A 91 11.78 5.66 4.60
CA ILE A 91 13.04 6.08 3.96
C ILE A 91 14.11 6.37 5.01
N GLY A 92 15.25 5.68 4.91
CA GLY A 92 16.42 5.94 5.74
C GLY A 92 16.83 7.41 5.75
N SER A 93 17.16 7.94 6.93
CA SER A 93 17.51 9.36 7.11
C SER A 93 18.98 9.68 6.83
N ARG A 94 19.83 8.66 6.69
CA ARG A 94 21.28 8.78 6.43
C ARG A 94 21.61 8.40 5.00
N GLU A 95 22.78 8.81 4.51
CA GLU A 95 23.27 8.37 3.21
C GLU A 95 23.25 6.85 3.04
N PHE A 96 23.00 6.40 1.81
CA PHE A 96 23.03 4.99 1.47
C PHE A 96 24.48 4.55 1.21
N VAL A 97 25.05 3.88 2.21
CA VAL A 97 26.41 3.31 2.18
C VAL A 97 26.35 1.81 1.89
N PHE A 98 27.13 1.35 0.92
CA PHE A 98 27.25 -0.08 0.57
C PHE A 98 28.72 -0.48 0.55
N GLU A 99 29.08 -1.55 1.26
CA GLU A 99 30.47 -2.06 1.35
C GLU A 99 31.49 -0.95 1.70
N GLY A 100 31.11 -0.09 2.65
CA GLY A 100 31.94 1.02 3.14
C GLY A 100 32.01 2.24 2.21
N ILE A 101 31.28 2.24 1.09
CA ILE A 101 31.28 3.33 0.11
C ILE A 101 29.95 4.06 0.12
N SER A 102 29.99 5.39 0.19
CA SER A 102 28.81 6.23 -0.03
C SER A 102 28.36 6.13 -1.49
N ILE A 103 27.16 5.60 -1.71
CA ILE A 103 26.58 5.41 -3.05
C ILE A 103 25.73 6.61 -3.42
N THR A 104 24.80 6.99 -2.55
CA THR A 104 23.80 8.03 -2.79
C THR A 104 23.40 8.71 -1.49
N GLU A 105 23.24 10.03 -1.51
CA GLU A 105 22.76 10.83 -0.37
C GLU A 105 21.27 10.58 -0.07
N ALA A 106 20.87 10.76 1.20
CA ALA A 106 19.49 10.56 1.64
C ALA A 106 18.50 11.49 0.94
N ASP A 107 18.85 12.77 0.80
CA ASP A 107 17.96 13.78 0.22
C ASP A 107 17.69 13.52 -1.26
N LYS A 108 18.68 12.99 -1.98
CA LYS A 108 18.50 12.55 -3.37
C LYS A 108 17.55 11.35 -3.45
N ILE A 109 17.61 10.40 -2.51
CA ILE A 109 16.67 9.27 -2.46
C ILE A 109 15.25 9.76 -2.17
N LYS A 110 15.10 10.70 -1.24
CA LYS A 110 13.80 11.34 -0.93
C LYS A 110 13.24 12.08 -2.14
N SER A 111 14.04 12.92 -2.81
CA SER A 111 13.62 13.60 -4.04
C SER A 111 13.18 12.61 -5.11
N MET A 112 13.92 11.51 -5.33
CA MET A 112 13.47 10.45 -6.25
C MET A 112 12.10 9.86 -5.84
N PHE A 113 11.86 9.65 -4.54
CA PHE A 113 10.61 9.04 -4.06
C PHE A 113 9.40 10.00 -4.10
N TYR A 114 9.58 11.24 -3.67
CA TYR A 114 8.48 12.21 -3.51
C TYR A 114 8.27 13.09 -4.74
N GLU A 115 9.27 13.25 -5.60
CA GLU A 115 9.22 14.16 -6.75
C GLU A 115 9.28 13.36 -8.07
N ASP A 116 10.41 12.70 -8.35
CA ASP A 116 10.64 12.04 -9.64
C ASP A 116 9.61 10.93 -9.92
N PHE A 117 9.29 10.13 -8.90
CA PHE A 117 8.36 9.00 -9.02
C PHE A 117 7.02 9.25 -8.33
N LYS A 118 6.61 10.51 -8.11
CA LYS A 118 5.41 10.85 -7.33
C LYS A 118 4.12 10.17 -7.80
N GLU A 119 3.96 10.00 -9.12
CA GLU A 119 2.77 9.42 -9.76
C GLU A 119 2.72 7.89 -9.68
N TYR A 120 3.83 7.23 -9.38
CA TYR A 120 3.88 5.77 -9.29
C TYR A 120 3.38 5.28 -7.92
N PRO A 121 2.77 4.09 -7.85
CA PRO A 121 2.53 3.43 -6.56
C PRO A 121 3.84 3.14 -5.83
N GLU A 122 3.81 3.08 -4.50
CA GLU A 122 5.01 2.94 -3.65
C GLU A 122 5.90 1.76 -4.04
N ASN A 123 5.30 0.59 -4.31
CA ASN A 123 6.06 -0.59 -4.75
C ASN A 123 6.88 -0.32 -6.03
N LYS A 124 6.35 0.48 -6.96
CA LYS A 124 7.00 0.88 -8.21
C LYS A 124 8.03 1.99 -8.00
N LYS A 125 7.76 2.97 -7.12
CA LYS A 125 8.77 3.97 -6.71
C LYS A 125 10.02 3.27 -6.21
N VAL A 126 9.84 2.31 -5.31
CA VAL A 126 10.91 1.53 -4.70
C VAL A 126 11.65 0.69 -5.75
N GLU A 127 10.95 0.07 -6.71
CA GLU A 127 11.57 -0.68 -7.82
C GLU A 127 12.45 0.23 -8.69
N ASN A 128 11.96 1.42 -9.03
CA ASN A 128 12.67 2.40 -9.85
C ASN A 128 13.90 2.96 -9.12
N ILE A 129 13.76 3.32 -7.83
CA ILE A 129 14.89 3.76 -6.99
C ILE A 129 15.93 2.64 -6.86
N THR A 130 15.49 1.39 -6.65
CA THR A 130 16.39 0.24 -6.59
C THR A 130 17.20 0.10 -7.88
N THR A 131 16.55 0.25 -9.03
CA THR A 131 17.20 0.19 -10.34
C THR A 131 18.22 1.32 -10.51
N ARG A 132 17.90 2.53 -10.05
CA ARG A 132 18.80 3.69 -10.10
C ARG A 132 20.03 3.52 -9.21
N ILE A 133 19.84 3.10 -7.96
CA ILE A 133 20.95 2.82 -7.03
C ILE A 133 21.84 1.68 -7.56
N LEU A 134 21.27 0.64 -8.17
CA LEU A 134 22.07 -0.42 -8.81
C LEU A 134 22.87 0.09 -10.01
N GLY A 135 22.36 1.09 -10.73
CA GLY A 135 23.13 1.82 -11.74
C GLY A 135 24.36 2.49 -11.12
N ASP A 136 24.18 3.18 -9.99
CA ASP A 136 25.28 3.84 -9.26
C ASP A 136 26.29 2.83 -8.68
N ILE A 137 25.82 1.67 -8.20
CA ILE A 137 26.66 0.54 -7.79
C ILE A 137 27.52 0.04 -8.94
N ASN A 138 26.94 -0.17 -10.12
CA ASN A 138 27.68 -0.65 -11.28
C ASN A 138 28.73 0.38 -11.74
N ARG A 139 28.47 1.68 -11.61
CA ARG A 139 29.46 2.75 -11.87
C ARG A 139 30.60 2.75 -10.86
N LYS A 140 30.30 2.45 -9.60
CA LYS A 140 31.28 2.39 -8.48
C LYS A 140 31.83 0.97 -8.24
N LYS A 141 31.61 0.04 -9.17
CA LYS A 141 31.85 -1.39 -8.95
C LYS A 141 33.30 -1.72 -8.63
N GLU A 142 34.25 -1.14 -9.38
CA GLU A 142 35.68 -1.37 -9.14
C GLU A 142 36.09 -0.93 -7.74
N MET A 143 35.66 0.26 -7.31
CA MET A 143 35.93 0.79 -5.98
C MET A 143 35.33 -0.10 -4.88
N ILE A 144 34.11 -0.63 -5.10
CA ILE A 144 33.47 -1.58 -4.17
C ILE A 144 34.25 -2.89 -4.09
N GLU A 145 34.66 -3.44 -5.23
CA GLU A 145 35.47 -4.65 -5.25
C GLU A 145 36.83 -4.45 -4.58
N GLU A 146 37.47 -3.29 -4.76
CA GLU A 146 38.72 -2.93 -4.10
C GLU A 146 38.54 -2.85 -2.59
N ASN A 147 37.52 -2.16 -2.09
CA ASN A 147 37.20 -2.10 -0.66
C ASN A 147 36.98 -3.50 -0.06
N ILE A 148 36.28 -4.38 -0.78
CA ILE A 148 36.10 -5.78 -0.36
C ILE A 148 37.46 -6.49 -0.35
N ARG A 149 38.29 -6.34 -1.39
CA ARG A 149 39.62 -6.97 -1.43
C ARG A 149 40.49 -6.52 -0.27
N GLU A 150 40.50 -5.22 0.06
CA GLU A 150 41.23 -4.67 1.20
C GLU A 150 40.74 -5.23 2.55
N GLU A 151 39.41 -5.32 2.76
CA GLU A 151 38.83 -5.93 3.97
C GLU A 151 39.34 -7.37 4.15
N PHE A 152 39.37 -8.16 3.08
CA PHE A 152 39.83 -9.55 3.11
C PHE A 152 41.35 -9.68 3.22
N SER A 153 42.13 -8.74 2.68
CA SER A 153 43.59 -8.70 2.86
C SER A 153 43.94 -8.51 4.33
N LYS A 154 43.29 -7.57 5.02
CA LYS A 154 43.48 -7.35 6.47
C LYS A 154 43.16 -8.60 7.29
N LYS A 155 42.03 -9.28 7.00
CA LYS A 155 41.70 -10.57 7.65
C LYS A 155 42.74 -11.66 7.36
N GLY A 156 43.33 -11.65 6.17
CA GLY A 156 44.42 -12.56 5.79
C GLY A 156 45.69 -12.32 6.59
N GLU A 157 46.05 -11.05 6.83
CA GLU A 157 47.18 -10.66 7.69
C GLU A 157 46.97 -11.08 9.13
N GLU A 158 45.77 -10.87 9.68
CA GLU A 158 45.38 -11.34 11.02
C GLU A 158 45.50 -12.88 11.14
N LEU A 159 45.04 -13.61 10.12
CA LEU A 159 45.15 -15.07 10.07
C LEU A 159 46.63 -15.52 10.05
N LEU A 160 47.48 -14.80 9.30
CA LEU A 160 48.92 -15.08 9.24
C LEU A 160 49.61 -14.79 10.58
N SER A 161 49.23 -13.71 11.28
CA SER A 161 49.77 -13.42 12.62
C SER A 161 49.46 -14.56 13.58
N ARG A 162 48.20 -15.02 13.63
CA ARG A 162 47.79 -16.13 14.50
C ARG A 162 48.56 -17.42 14.23
N TYR A 163 48.89 -17.69 12.97
CA TYR A 163 49.72 -18.84 12.60
C TYR A 163 51.17 -18.68 13.09
N LYS A 164 51.77 -17.49 12.87
CA LYS A 164 53.14 -17.18 13.32
C LYS A 164 53.27 -17.22 14.85
N ASP A 165 52.23 -16.79 15.56
CA ASP A 165 52.15 -16.80 17.02
C ASP A 165 51.86 -18.21 17.60
N GLY A 166 51.71 -19.23 16.74
CA GLY A 166 51.45 -20.61 17.13
C GLY A 166 50.03 -20.87 17.66
N GLN A 167 49.10 -19.91 17.51
CA GLN A 167 47.72 -20.05 17.97
C GLN A 167 46.89 -21.02 17.11
N ILE A 168 47.31 -21.25 15.86
CA ILE A 168 46.66 -22.16 14.92
C ILE A 168 47.72 -23.01 14.21
N ASN A 169 47.35 -24.21 13.79
CA ASN A 169 48.24 -25.11 13.06
C ASN A 169 48.21 -24.87 11.53
N LYS A 170 49.09 -25.57 10.80
CA LYS A 170 49.20 -25.43 9.33
C LYS A 170 47.92 -25.82 8.59
N GLU A 171 47.21 -26.84 9.06
CA GLU A 171 45.97 -27.31 8.44
C GLU A 171 44.85 -26.27 8.60
N GLU A 172 44.72 -25.68 9.80
CA GLU A 172 43.78 -24.61 10.09
C GLU A 172 44.10 -23.34 9.29
N PHE A 173 45.38 -23.01 9.12
CA PHE A 173 45.81 -21.88 8.30
C PHE A 173 45.42 -22.04 6.82
N GLU A 174 45.70 -23.19 6.20
CA GLU A 174 45.35 -23.43 4.79
C GLU A 174 43.83 -23.46 4.58
N LYS A 175 43.08 -24.11 5.48
CA LYS A 175 41.61 -24.07 5.46
C LYS A 175 41.08 -22.64 5.63
N GLY A 176 41.68 -21.85 6.52
CA GLY A 176 41.35 -20.45 6.73
C GLY A 176 41.56 -19.60 5.47
N LYS A 177 42.70 -19.75 4.79
CA LYS A 177 42.99 -19.09 3.51
C LYS A 177 41.93 -19.43 2.45
N GLN A 178 41.65 -20.72 2.29
CA GLN A 178 40.66 -21.17 1.30
C GLN A 178 39.27 -20.62 1.62
N ARG A 179 38.88 -20.59 2.90
CA ARG A 179 37.63 -20.01 3.37
C ARG A 179 37.54 -18.51 3.04
N LEU A 180 38.56 -17.73 3.39
CA LEU A 180 38.60 -16.29 3.10
C LEU A 180 38.51 -16.01 1.60
N TYR A 181 39.23 -16.77 0.78
CA TYR A 181 39.13 -16.67 -0.68
C TYR A 181 37.70 -16.92 -1.17
N ASN A 182 37.10 -18.05 -0.75
CA ASN A 182 35.75 -18.42 -1.17
C ASN A 182 34.69 -17.40 -0.72
N GLU A 183 34.78 -16.89 0.51
CA GLU A 183 33.89 -15.87 1.03
C GLU A 183 34.01 -14.55 0.25
N ARG A 184 35.24 -14.12 -0.09
CA ARG A 184 35.50 -12.93 -0.90
C ARG A 184 34.87 -13.05 -2.29
N GLU A 185 35.16 -14.15 -3.00
CA GLU A 185 34.62 -14.38 -4.35
C GLU A 185 33.09 -14.44 -4.34
N LYS A 186 32.51 -15.08 -3.32
CA LYS A 186 31.05 -15.12 -3.15
C LYS A 186 30.47 -13.72 -2.91
N ARG A 187 31.13 -12.89 -2.09
CA ARG A 187 30.70 -11.52 -1.78
C ARG A 187 30.75 -10.63 -3.02
N ILE A 188 31.85 -10.68 -3.78
CA ILE A 188 32.00 -9.96 -5.07
C ILE A 188 30.91 -10.38 -6.06
N LYS A 189 30.71 -11.69 -6.26
CA LYS A 189 29.65 -12.19 -7.17
C LYS A 189 28.24 -11.79 -6.73
N SER A 190 28.04 -11.53 -5.44
CA SER A 190 26.74 -11.21 -4.86
C SER A 190 26.52 -9.72 -4.58
N ILE A 191 27.38 -8.82 -5.09
CA ILE A 191 27.28 -7.36 -4.87
C ILE A 191 25.86 -6.85 -5.14
N ASN A 192 25.32 -7.12 -6.33
CA ASN A 192 24.01 -6.61 -6.73
C ASN A 192 22.85 -7.22 -5.90
N SER A 193 22.92 -8.51 -5.57
CA SER A 193 21.87 -9.17 -4.79
C SER A 193 21.89 -8.74 -3.31
N ASN A 194 23.09 -8.53 -2.74
CA ASN A 194 23.27 -8.00 -1.40
C ASN A 194 22.84 -6.53 -1.32
N CYS A 195 23.20 -5.72 -2.32
CA CYS A 195 22.77 -4.33 -2.41
C CYS A 195 21.24 -4.24 -2.49
N LYS A 196 20.57 -5.03 -3.34
CA LYS A 196 19.10 -5.12 -3.38
C LYS A 196 18.50 -5.41 -2.01
N LYS A 197 19.08 -6.34 -1.23
CA LYS A 197 18.60 -6.65 0.13
C LYS A 197 18.79 -5.47 1.08
N GLN A 198 19.88 -4.73 0.97
CA GLN A 198 20.13 -3.55 1.80
C GLN A 198 19.24 -2.38 1.41
N ILE A 199 19.03 -2.11 0.12
CA ILE A 199 18.08 -1.11 -0.37
C ILE A 199 16.67 -1.42 0.15
N LYS A 200 16.24 -2.68 0.09
CA LYS A 200 14.94 -3.11 0.63
C LYS A 200 14.75 -2.74 2.11
N LYS A 201 15.79 -2.92 2.92
CA LYS A 201 15.79 -2.53 4.34
C LYS A 201 15.84 -1.02 4.51
N TYR A 202 16.60 -0.33 3.67
CA TYR A 202 16.78 1.12 3.73
C TYR A 202 15.50 1.87 3.35
N LEU A 203 14.79 1.40 2.33
CA LEU A 203 13.49 1.92 1.88
C LEU A 203 12.32 1.26 2.60
N GLN A 204 12.59 0.43 3.63
CA GLN A 204 11.63 -0.34 4.43
C GLN A 204 10.38 -0.69 3.62
N GLN A 205 10.57 -1.43 2.51
CA GLN A 205 9.48 -1.62 1.55
C GLN A 205 8.21 -2.03 2.29
N PRO A 206 7.02 -1.50 1.92
CA PRO A 206 5.78 -2.13 2.34
C PRO A 206 5.91 -3.63 2.07
N GLU A 207 5.78 -4.45 3.12
CA GLU A 207 6.03 -5.88 3.02
C GLU A 207 5.14 -6.41 1.91
N LYS A 208 5.71 -6.99 0.85
CA LYS A 208 4.91 -7.53 -0.27
C LYS A 208 3.88 -8.57 0.18
N SER A 209 4.07 -9.18 1.35
CA SER A 209 3.16 -10.12 1.99
C SER A 209 2.02 -9.44 2.76
N LYS A 210 2.17 -8.17 3.11
CA LYS A 210 1.20 -7.44 3.91
C LYS A 210 0.02 -7.03 3.04
N SER A 211 -1.17 -7.43 3.48
CA SER A 211 -2.42 -7.19 2.79
C SER A 211 -2.86 -5.73 2.92
N ILE A 212 -3.68 -5.26 1.99
CA ILE A 212 -4.26 -3.91 2.06
C ILE A 212 -5.15 -3.78 3.29
N VAL A 213 -5.86 -4.84 3.67
CA VAL A 213 -6.63 -4.88 4.92
C VAL A 213 -5.72 -4.73 6.16
N GLU A 214 -4.51 -5.27 6.14
CA GLU A 214 -3.55 -5.08 7.24
C GLU A 214 -3.05 -3.63 7.33
N TYR A 215 -2.81 -2.95 6.20
CA TYR A 215 -2.55 -1.50 6.21
C TYR A 215 -3.73 -0.72 6.77
N TYR A 216 -4.96 -1.10 6.39
CA TYR A 216 -6.15 -0.45 6.90
C TYR A 216 -6.36 -0.68 8.40
N LYS A 217 -6.01 -1.87 8.91
CA LYS A 217 -5.98 -2.15 10.37
C LYS A 217 -5.00 -1.21 11.08
N GLU A 218 -3.82 -0.97 10.53
CA GLU A 218 -2.87 -0.03 11.14
C GLU A 218 -3.36 1.40 11.18
N PHE A 219 -4.06 1.84 10.12
CA PHE A 219 -4.72 3.14 10.10
C PHE A 219 -5.73 3.27 11.26
N VAL A 220 -6.55 2.23 11.49
CA VAL A 220 -7.69 2.27 12.45
C VAL A 220 -7.29 1.97 13.90
N TYR A 221 -6.30 1.09 14.14
CA TYR A 221 -6.12 0.48 15.47
C TYR A 221 -5.48 1.42 16.50
N ASP A 222 -4.57 2.30 16.08
CA ASP A 222 -3.92 3.26 16.96
C ASP A 222 -4.85 4.48 17.15
N SER A 223 -5.50 4.56 18.32
CA SER A 223 -6.45 5.64 18.64
C SER A 223 -5.82 7.03 18.58
N LYS A 224 -4.56 7.18 19.02
CA LYS A 224 -3.89 8.47 19.03
C LYS A 224 -3.59 8.92 17.61
N LYS A 225 -2.98 8.05 16.81
CA LYS A 225 -2.66 8.35 15.41
C LYS A 225 -3.92 8.55 14.57
N TYR A 226 -4.95 7.72 14.75
CA TYR A 226 -6.22 7.89 14.03
C TYR A 226 -6.85 9.27 14.27
N SER A 227 -6.84 9.76 15.52
CA SER A 227 -7.31 11.11 15.83
C SER A 227 -6.47 12.20 15.16
N GLU A 228 -5.14 12.04 15.14
CA GLU A 228 -4.23 12.94 14.42
C GLU A 228 -4.50 12.93 12.91
N TYR A 229 -4.70 11.74 12.31
CA TYR A 229 -5.07 11.59 10.91
C TYR A 229 -6.41 12.23 10.58
N MET A 230 -7.38 12.20 11.48
CA MET A 230 -8.69 12.85 11.26
C MET A 230 -8.67 14.36 11.55
N GLY A 231 -7.48 14.97 11.59
CA GLY A 231 -7.29 16.42 11.67
C GLY A 231 -7.23 16.99 13.08
N GLY A 232 -6.92 16.16 14.10
CA GLY A 232 -6.52 16.62 15.42
C GLY A 232 -7.54 17.53 16.13
N GLY A 233 -8.83 17.33 15.90
CA GLY A 233 -9.93 18.15 16.44
C GLY A 233 -10.69 19.00 15.42
N SER A 234 -10.35 18.92 14.13
CA SER A 234 -11.14 19.54 13.04
C SER A 234 -12.51 18.88 12.86
N CYS A 235 -12.61 17.59 13.21
CA CYS A 235 -13.85 16.82 13.27
C CYS A 235 -14.31 16.66 14.72
N ASP A 236 -15.58 16.34 14.94
CA ASP A 236 -16.08 15.97 16.26
C ASP A 236 -15.32 14.72 16.77
N ASN A 237 -14.54 14.89 17.84
CA ASN A 237 -13.75 13.83 18.45
C ASN A 237 -14.59 12.63 18.87
N SER A 238 -15.84 12.84 19.31
CA SER A 238 -16.74 11.76 19.68
C SER A 238 -17.13 10.93 18.46
N LEU A 239 -17.40 11.59 17.33
CA LEU A 239 -17.72 10.91 16.06
C LEU A 239 -16.50 10.17 15.50
N VAL A 240 -15.32 10.79 15.53
CA VAL A 240 -14.05 10.18 15.09
C VAL A 240 -13.79 8.89 15.88
N GLU A 241 -13.91 8.94 17.20
CA GLU A 241 -13.68 7.78 18.07
C GLU A 241 -14.77 6.71 17.90
N ALA A 242 -16.03 7.10 17.72
CA ALA A 242 -17.12 6.16 17.40
C ALA A 242 -16.87 5.43 16.08
N THR A 243 -16.48 6.18 15.03
CA THR A 243 -16.13 5.65 13.70
C THR A 243 -14.97 4.67 13.79
N ARG A 244 -13.92 5.03 14.54
CA ARG A 244 -12.76 4.16 14.78
C ARG A 244 -13.14 2.86 15.46
N ASN A 245 -13.95 2.94 16.52
CA ASN A 245 -14.36 1.76 17.28
C ASN A 245 -15.28 0.85 16.44
N HIS A 246 -16.18 1.41 15.65
CA HIS A 246 -16.98 0.66 14.68
C HIS A 246 -16.10 -0.10 13.68
N ALA A 247 -15.22 0.61 12.97
CA ALA A 247 -14.30 0.00 12.02
C ALA A 247 -13.39 -1.06 12.67
N LYS A 248 -12.85 -0.79 13.87
CA LYS A 248 -12.03 -1.75 14.62
C LYS A 248 -12.80 -3.02 14.96
N ASN A 249 -14.07 -2.92 15.35
CA ASN A 249 -14.90 -4.07 15.67
C ASN A 249 -15.12 -4.96 14.44
N LEU A 250 -15.39 -4.38 13.28
CA LEU A 250 -15.53 -5.13 12.01
C LEU A 250 -14.21 -5.81 11.61
N LEU A 251 -13.12 -5.04 11.61
CA LEU A 251 -11.80 -5.52 11.22
C LEU A 251 -11.26 -6.63 12.15
N SER A 252 -11.64 -6.62 13.43
CA SER A 252 -11.29 -7.69 14.38
C SER A 252 -11.89 -9.05 14.00
N LYS A 253 -13.02 -9.04 13.26
CA LYS A 253 -13.68 -10.23 12.71
C LYS A 253 -13.28 -10.52 11.26
N ASN A 254 -12.33 -9.75 10.72
CA ASN A 254 -11.95 -9.75 9.30
C ASN A 254 -13.12 -9.40 8.35
N ASN A 255 -14.04 -8.56 8.83
CA ASN A 255 -15.15 -8.01 8.07
C ASN A 255 -14.88 -6.55 7.70
N ILE A 256 -15.49 -6.11 6.61
CA ILE A 256 -15.52 -4.72 6.14
C ILE A 256 -16.94 -4.36 5.67
N GLU A 257 -17.25 -3.07 5.60
CA GLU A 257 -18.53 -2.56 5.06
C GLU A 257 -18.31 -1.78 3.76
N ILE A 258 -19.39 -1.45 3.05
CA ILE A 258 -19.34 -0.76 1.75
C ILE A 258 -18.57 0.57 1.83
N GLU A 259 -18.69 1.28 2.95
CA GLU A 259 -18.00 2.56 3.17
C GLU A 259 -16.48 2.39 3.32
N ASP A 260 -15.97 1.18 3.63
CA ASP A 260 -14.53 0.90 3.66
C ASP A 260 -13.91 0.79 2.26
N PHE A 261 -14.73 0.51 1.24
CA PHE A 261 -14.21 0.17 -0.08
C PHE A 261 -13.40 1.32 -0.67
N ALA A 262 -13.82 2.57 -0.44
CA ALA A 262 -13.10 3.72 -0.94
C ALA A 262 -11.69 3.83 -0.34
N ALA A 263 -11.57 3.65 0.97
CA ALA A 263 -10.29 3.67 1.66
C ALA A 263 -9.38 2.52 1.20
N LEU A 264 -9.93 1.31 1.08
CA LEU A 264 -9.19 0.12 0.67
C LEU A 264 -8.72 0.20 -0.79
N MET A 265 -9.59 0.60 -1.71
CA MET A 265 -9.21 0.85 -3.11
C MET A 265 -8.16 1.95 -3.21
N TYR A 266 -8.28 3.00 -2.41
CA TYR A 266 -7.32 4.09 -2.42
C TYR A 266 -5.95 3.64 -1.91
N LEU A 267 -5.89 2.92 -0.78
CA LEU A 267 -4.68 2.30 -0.26
C LEU A 267 -4.05 1.37 -1.28
N LYS A 268 -4.84 0.47 -1.90
CA LYS A 268 -4.37 -0.44 -2.95
C LYS A 268 -3.73 0.34 -4.10
N SER A 269 -4.39 1.39 -4.57
CA SER A 269 -3.90 2.21 -5.68
C SER A 269 -2.56 2.87 -5.39
N LYS A 270 -2.37 3.39 -4.17
CA LYS A 270 -1.15 4.11 -3.78
C LYS A 270 -0.01 3.18 -3.38
N LEU A 271 -0.29 2.04 -2.76
CA LEU A 271 0.73 1.10 -2.32
C LEU A 271 1.17 0.16 -3.45
N HIS A 272 0.21 -0.45 -4.14
CA HIS A 272 0.46 -1.58 -5.04
C HIS A 272 0.06 -1.33 -6.50
N GLY A 273 -0.80 -0.35 -6.76
CA GLY A 273 -1.46 -0.13 -8.04
C GLY A 273 -2.70 -1.02 -8.22
N ILE A 274 -3.48 -0.74 -9.26
CA ILE A 274 -4.81 -1.35 -9.50
C ILE A 274 -4.85 -2.33 -10.69
N GLY A 275 -3.70 -2.68 -11.27
CA GLY A 275 -3.61 -3.65 -12.36
C GLY A 275 -4.35 -3.25 -13.63
N ASP A 276 -5.04 -4.21 -14.25
CA ASP A 276 -5.68 -4.06 -15.56
C ASP A 276 -6.94 -3.18 -15.54
N ILE A 277 -7.53 -2.94 -14.36
CA ILE A 277 -8.68 -2.04 -14.21
C ILE A 277 -8.34 -0.61 -14.65
N ALA A 278 -7.07 -0.21 -14.54
CA ALA A 278 -6.57 1.06 -15.05
C ALA A 278 -6.67 1.20 -16.58
N LYS A 279 -6.87 0.11 -17.33
CA LYS A 279 -6.87 0.08 -18.80
C LYS A 279 -8.26 0.23 -19.42
N MET A 280 -9.31 0.34 -18.60
CA MET A 280 -10.67 0.62 -19.09
C MET A 280 -10.68 1.94 -19.87
N LYS A 281 -11.62 2.11 -20.80
CA LYS A 281 -11.75 3.35 -21.59
C LYS A 281 -13.02 4.13 -21.25
N HIS A 282 -14.07 3.40 -20.89
CA HIS A 282 -15.36 3.95 -20.52
C HIS A 282 -15.98 3.13 -19.40
N VAL A 283 -16.57 3.81 -18.42
CA VAL A 283 -17.29 3.20 -17.30
C VAL A 283 -18.66 3.85 -17.19
N VAL A 284 -19.69 3.01 -17.09
CA VAL A 284 -21.05 3.43 -16.78
C VAL A 284 -21.33 3.07 -15.33
N VAL A 285 -21.69 4.05 -14.53
CA VAL A 285 -22.13 3.89 -13.14
C VAL A 285 -23.63 4.02 -13.13
N ASP A 286 -24.32 2.94 -12.82
CA ASP A 286 -25.77 2.90 -12.59
C ASP A 286 -26.06 3.05 -11.10
N GLU A 287 -27.24 3.56 -10.74
CA GLU A 287 -27.63 3.88 -9.36
C GLU A 287 -26.59 4.73 -8.61
N ALA A 288 -26.07 5.72 -9.32
CA ALA A 288 -25.06 6.66 -8.88
C ALA A 288 -25.33 7.31 -7.51
N GLN A 289 -26.59 7.53 -7.16
CA GLN A 289 -27.00 8.16 -5.92
C GLN A 289 -26.61 7.35 -4.67
N ASP A 290 -26.35 6.04 -4.81
CA ASP A 290 -25.96 5.16 -3.70
C ASP A 290 -24.44 5.13 -3.44
N LEU A 291 -23.66 5.96 -4.15
CA LEU A 291 -22.22 6.08 -3.94
C LEU A 291 -21.85 7.33 -3.12
N GLY A 292 -21.05 7.14 -2.09
CA GLY A 292 -20.47 8.21 -1.29
C GLY A 292 -19.44 9.06 -2.05
N THR A 293 -19.21 10.29 -1.58
CA THR A 293 -18.28 11.24 -2.24
C THR A 293 -16.86 10.68 -2.39
N PHE A 294 -16.34 9.99 -1.37
CA PHE A 294 -15.03 9.37 -1.43
C PHE A 294 -14.98 8.19 -2.42
N GLN A 295 -16.06 7.42 -2.55
CA GLN A 295 -16.14 6.33 -3.54
C GLN A 295 -16.07 6.90 -4.97
N TYR A 296 -16.80 7.97 -5.26
CA TYR A 296 -16.67 8.68 -6.54
C TYR A 296 -15.25 9.17 -6.78
N TRP A 297 -14.69 9.85 -5.78
CA TRP A 297 -13.37 10.43 -5.91
C TRP A 297 -12.32 9.37 -6.18
N VAL A 298 -12.35 8.24 -5.46
CA VAL A 298 -11.36 7.17 -5.66
C VAL A 298 -11.54 6.50 -7.01
N LEU A 299 -12.76 6.26 -7.48
CA LEU A 299 -13.00 5.70 -8.82
C LEU A 299 -12.38 6.61 -9.90
N ASN A 300 -12.58 7.93 -9.79
CA ASN A 300 -11.97 8.88 -10.71
C ASN A 300 -10.43 8.95 -10.57
N GLU A 301 -9.89 8.86 -9.35
CA GLU A 301 -8.44 8.87 -9.10
C GLU A 301 -7.74 7.60 -9.60
N ILE A 302 -8.38 6.44 -9.51
CA ILE A 302 -7.81 5.18 -9.99
C ILE A 302 -7.99 5.03 -11.52
N MET A 303 -9.03 5.64 -12.10
CA MET A 303 -9.39 5.54 -13.51
C MET A 303 -9.15 6.87 -14.28
N LYS A 304 -7.98 7.50 -14.13
CA LYS A 304 -7.70 8.86 -14.65
C LYS A 304 -7.90 9.05 -16.15
N ASP A 305 -7.66 8.00 -16.94
CA ASP A 305 -7.77 8.05 -18.41
C ASP A 305 -9.12 7.50 -18.92
N VAL A 306 -10.12 7.37 -18.03
CA VAL A 306 -11.41 6.75 -18.31
C VAL A 306 -12.51 7.79 -18.35
N THR A 307 -13.42 7.64 -19.31
CA THR A 307 -14.63 8.47 -19.39
C THR A 307 -15.77 7.83 -18.59
N PHE A 308 -16.52 8.65 -17.84
CA PHE A 308 -17.62 8.18 -17.01
C PHE A 308 -18.98 8.62 -17.57
N THR A 309 -19.94 7.70 -17.57
CA THR A 309 -21.38 8.00 -17.67
C THR A 309 -22.03 7.66 -16.33
N VAL A 310 -22.58 8.66 -15.67
CA VAL A 310 -23.19 8.51 -14.33
C VAL A 310 -24.70 8.60 -14.49
N LEU A 311 -25.40 7.53 -14.13
CA LEU A 311 -26.85 7.36 -14.25
C LEU A 311 -27.46 7.12 -12.88
N GLY A 312 -28.62 7.72 -12.63
CA GLY A 312 -29.32 7.60 -11.35
C GLY A 312 -30.36 8.69 -11.16
N ASP A 313 -31.21 8.53 -10.16
CA ASP A 313 -32.17 9.54 -9.72
C ASP A 313 -31.88 9.92 -8.26
N ILE A 314 -31.56 11.20 -8.04
CA ILE A 314 -31.26 11.74 -6.71
C ILE A 314 -32.46 11.55 -5.77
N ALA A 315 -33.69 11.55 -6.29
CA ALA A 315 -34.89 11.33 -5.49
C ALA A 315 -35.05 9.88 -5.00
N GLN A 316 -34.25 8.93 -5.51
CA GLN A 316 -34.32 7.51 -5.19
C GLN A 316 -33.17 7.02 -4.29
N GLY A 317 -32.31 7.91 -3.79
CA GLY A 317 -31.19 7.54 -2.93
C GLY A 317 -31.64 6.83 -1.67
N ILE A 318 -31.16 5.60 -1.46
CA ILE A 318 -31.49 4.78 -0.29
C ILE A 318 -30.53 5.07 0.86
N PHE A 319 -29.29 5.45 0.53
CA PHE A 319 -28.26 5.80 1.49
C PHE A 319 -28.12 7.33 1.61
N GLU A 320 -28.38 7.87 2.80
CA GLU A 320 -28.07 9.27 3.13
C GLU A 320 -26.59 9.40 3.51
N PHE A 321 -25.70 9.49 2.52
CA PHE A 321 -24.31 9.91 2.72
C PHE A 321 -24.19 11.43 2.89
#